data_AF-A0A975CEM5-F1
#
_entry.id   AF-A0A975CEM5-F1
#
_cell.length_a   1.000
_cell.length_b   1.000
_cell.length_c   1.000
_cell.angle_alpha   90.00
_cell.angle_beta   90.00
_cell.angle_gamma   90.00
#
_symmetry.space_group_name_H-M   'P 1'
#
loop_
_entity.id
_entity.type
_entity.pdbx_description
1 polymer ?
#
loop_
_entity_poly.entity_id
_entity_poly.type
_entity_poly.pdbx_seq_one_letter_code
_entity_poly.pdbx_strand_id
1 'polypeptide(L)'
;MKLGSEDGYNLSKLAIDSLDDRFIASYQKGYKEGRSRRKAEVLADGYQSAFINMSYLEKEEYDNPELMSWYNEGFHSNEVASKIKETAFDDGYTNDDYKIPEEFKINKESVALYNSLFEEGQDIRDQEKQKKAMVATGIVLPAGGLAVGGFLLRKRRKKKLI
;
A
#
# COMPACT_ATOMS: atom_id res chain seq x y z
N MET A 1 -34.52 -14.62 -15.17
CA MET A 1 -33.23 -13.94 -15.41
C MET A 1 -32.52 -13.57 -14.11
N LYS A 2 -33.22 -12.99 -13.12
CA LYS A 2 -32.68 -12.60 -11.80
C LYS A 2 -31.90 -13.72 -11.09
N LEU A 3 -32.46 -14.93 -11.01
CA LEU A 3 -31.82 -16.09 -10.36
C LEU A 3 -30.45 -16.43 -10.97
N GLY A 4 -30.36 -16.55 -12.31
CA GLY A 4 -29.08 -16.83 -12.97
C GLY A 4 -28.04 -15.73 -12.68
N SER A 5 -28.44 -14.47 -12.71
CA SER A 5 -27.54 -13.35 -12.38
C SER A 5 -27.06 -13.37 -10.92
N GLU A 6 -27.91 -13.73 -9.97
CA GLU A 6 -27.52 -13.88 -8.57
C GLU A 6 -26.57 -15.06 -8.38
N ASP A 7 -26.87 -16.22 -8.96
CA ASP A 7 -26.01 -17.40 -8.88
C ASP A 7 -24.63 -17.15 -9.50
N GLY A 8 -24.60 -16.49 -10.66
CA GLY A 8 -23.35 -16.10 -11.32
C GLY A 8 -22.56 -15.08 -10.52
N TYR A 9 -23.23 -14.13 -9.87
CA TYR A 9 -22.58 -13.15 -9.01
C TYR A 9 -21.99 -13.79 -7.75
N ASN A 10 -22.68 -14.77 -7.17
CA ASN A 10 -22.22 -15.52 -6.00
C ASN A 10 -21.23 -16.64 -6.35
N LEU A 11 -20.88 -16.83 -7.62
CA LEU A 11 -20.07 -17.95 -8.11
C LEU A 11 -20.60 -19.31 -7.66
N SER A 12 -21.92 -19.43 -7.53
CA SER A 12 -22.58 -20.69 -7.16
C SER A 12 -22.52 -21.67 -8.33
N LYS A 13 -22.55 -22.98 -8.04
CA LYS A 13 -22.57 -23.99 -9.11
C LYS A 13 -23.78 -23.76 -10.02
N LEU A 14 -23.54 -23.71 -11.32
CA LEU A 14 -24.59 -23.57 -12.33
C LEU A 14 -25.59 -24.73 -12.20
N ALA A 15 -26.82 -24.44 -11.75
CA ALA A 15 -27.85 -25.45 -11.46
C ALA A 15 -28.88 -25.52 -12.59
N ILE A 16 -28.48 -26.07 -13.74
CA ILE A 16 -29.36 -26.20 -14.92
C ILE A 16 -30.22 -27.47 -14.91
N ASP A 17 -29.82 -28.51 -14.16
CA ASP A 17 -30.47 -29.83 -14.20
C ASP A 17 -31.92 -29.83 -13.68
N SER A 18 -32.30 -28.82 -12.90
CA SER A 18 -33.65 -28.64 -12.36
C SER A 18 -34.48 -27.57 -13.10
N LEU A 19 -33.94 -26.97 -14.16
CA LEU A 19 -34.61 -25.92 -14.92
C LEU A 19 -35.37 -26.51 -16.11
N ASP A 20 -36.58 -25.99 -16.35
CA ASP A 20 -37.31 -26.21 -17.60
C ASP A 20 -36.51 -25.63 -18.78
N ASP A 21 -36.40 -26.41 -19.86
CA ASP A 21 -35.61 -26.11 -21.06
C ASP A 21 -35.83 -24.69 -21.59
N ARG A 22 -37.07 -24.18 -21.49
CA ARG A 22 -37.45 -22.85 -21.97
C ARG A 22 -36.71 -21.72 -21.24
N PHE A 23 -36.20 -21.97 -20.03
CA PHE A 23 -35.52 -20.96 -19.22
C PHE A 23 -34.00 -21.11 -19.19
N ILE A 24 -33.44 -22.23 -19.68
CA ILE A 24 -31.99 -22.52 -19.62
C ILE A 24 -31.17 -21.40 -20.27
N ALA A 25 -31.53 -20.97 -21.48
CA ALA A 25 -30.78 -19.93 -22.19
C ALA A 25 -30.78 -18.57 -21.44
N SER A 26 -31.93 -18.19 -20.89
CA SER A 26 -32.05 -16.94 -20.12
C SER A 26 -31.32 -17.02 -18.78
N TYR A 27 -31.30 -18.19 -18.14
CA TYR A 27 -30.56 -18.44 -16.91
C TYR A 27 -29.05 -18.37 -17.15
N GLN A 28 -28.53 -19.07 -18.16
CA GLN A 28 -27.11 -19.03 -18.54
C GLN A 28 -26.64 -17.63 -18.91
N LYS A 29 -27.47 -16.85 -19.62
CA LYS A 29 -27.17 -15.44 -19.91
C LYS A 29 -27.04 -14.63 -18.62
N GLY A 30 -28.02 -14.74 -17.72
CA GLY A 30 -27.98 -14.08 -16.42
C GLY A 30 -26.73 -14.48 -15.62
N TYR A 31 -26.40 -15.77 -15.58
CA TYR A 31 -25.21 -16.28 -14.88
C TYR A 31 -23.92 -15.66 -15.41
N LYS A 32 -23.75 -15.59 -16.73
CA LYS A 32 -22.58 -14.93 -17.34
C LYS A 32 -22.51 -13.45 -16.98
N GLU A 33 -23.64 -12.74 -17.02
CA GLU A 33 -23.71 -11.32 -16.66
C GLU A 33 -23.37 -11.09 -15.18
N GLY A 34 -23.94 -11.90 -14.27
CA GLY A 34 -23.66 -11.86 -12.84
C GLY A 34 -22.19 -12.10 -12.52
N ARG A 35 -21.60 -13.16 -13.10
CA ARG A 35 -20.18 -13.48 -12.93
C ARG A 35 -19.27 -12.39 -13.49
N SER A 36 -19.63 -11.83 -14.65
CA SER A 36 -18.88 -10.71 -15.24
C SER A 36 -18.92 -9.46 -14.36
N ARG A 37 -20.07 -9.14 -13.77
CA ARG A 37 -20.20 -8.02 -12.82
C ARG A 37 -19.34 -8.26 -11.59
N ARG A 38 -19.43 -9.46 -10.99
CA ARG A 38 -18.62 -9.82 -9.82
C ARG A 38 -17.12 -9.71 -10.11
N LYS A 39 -16.67 -10.21 -11.27
CA LYS A 39 -15.27 -10.08 -11.69
C LYS A 39 -14.84 -8.60 -11.76
N ALA A 40 -15.64 -7.74 -12.39
CA ALA A 40 -15.31 -6.33 -12.54
C ALA A 40 -15.18 -5.61 -11.18
N GLU A 41 -16.08 -5.88 -10.24
CA GLU A 41 -16.03 -5.31 -8.89
C GLU A 41 -14.79 -5.77 -8.11
N VAL A 42 -14.47 -7.06 -8.18
CA VAL A 42 -13.31 -7.64 -7.47
C VAL A 42 -11.99 -7.16 -8.08
N LEU A 43 -11.92 -7.00 -9.40
CA LEU A 43 -10.80 -6.35 -10.07
C LEU A 43 -10.62 -4.90 -9.60
N ALA A 44 -11.70 -4.14 -9.51
CA ALA A 44 -11.66 -2.75 -9.06
C ALA A 44 -11.23 -2.63 -7.59
N ASP A 45 -11.70 -3.55 -6.73
CA ASP A 45 -11.28 -3.65 -5.33
C ASP A 45 -9.78 -3.95 -5.21
N GLY A 46 -9.27 -4.92 -5.99
CA GLY A 46 -7.85 -5.20 -6.10
C GLY A 46 -7.04 -3.99 -6.56
N TYR A 47 -7.48 -3.34 -7.63
CA TYR A 47 -6.85 -2.14 -8.19
C TYR A 47 -6.75 -1.03 -7.14
N GLN A 48 -7.84 -0.77 -6.41
CA GLN A 48 -7.86 0.26 -5.37
C GLN A 48 -6.94 -0.09 -4.20
N SER A 49 -6.88 -1.38 -3.82
CA SER A 49 -6.03 -1.88 -2.75
C SER A 49 -4.53 -1.63 -3.02
N ALA A 50 -4.11 -1.57 -4.28
CA ALA A 50 -2.72 -1.27 -4.64
C ALA A 50 -2.28 0.13 -4.22
N PHE A 51 -3.20 1.09 -4.09
CA PHE A 51 -2.90 2.42 -3.53
C PHE A 51 -2.76 2.42 -2.01
N ILE A 52 -3.25 1.39 -1.32
CA ILE A 52 -3.31 1.34 0.14
C ILE A 52 -2.18 0.47 0.69
N ASN A 53 -1.94 -0.68 0.05
CA ASN A 53 -0.99 -1.67 0.53
C ASN A 53 0.29 -1.64 -0.30
N MET A 54 1.45 -1.65 0.36
CA MET A 54 2.76 -1.67 -0.31
C MET A 54 2.94 -2.95 -1.15
N SER A 55 2.57 -4.10 -0.59
CA SER A 55 2.56 -5.40 -1.26
C SER A 55 1.15 -5.98 -1.33
N TYR A 56 0.97 -6.98 -2.19
CA TYR A 56 -0.27 -7.74 -2.24
C TYR A 56 -0.55 -8.40 -0.88
N LEU A 57 -1.80 -8.29 -0.42
CA LEU A 57 -2.33 -8.96 0.76
C LEU A 57 -3.58 -9.73 0.37
N GLU A 58 -3.62 -11.02 0.70
CA GLU A 58 -4.82 -11.81 0.54
C GLU A 58 -5.97 -11.23 1.39
N LYS A 59 -7.18 -11.25 0.84
CA LYS A 59 -8.36 -10.74 1.51
C LYS A 59 -9.15 -11.91 2.08
N GLU A 60 -9.19 -12.02 3.41
CA GLU A 60 -9.86 -13.13 4.12
C GLU A 60 -11.33 -13.29 3.74
N GLU A 61 -12.00 -12.21 3.32
CA GLU A 61 -13.39 -12.21 2.85
C GLU A 61 -13.59 -12.98 1.53
N TYR A 62 -12.51 -13.24 0.78
CA TYR A 62 -12.54 -14.01 -0.46
C TYR A 62 -12.14 -15.47 -0.18
N ASP A 63 -13.10 -16.26 0.27
CA ASP A 63 -12.95 -17.71 0.47
C ASP A 63 -12.94 -18.52 -0.83
N ASN A 64 -13.30 -17.89 -1.95
CA ASN A 64 -13.32 -18.49 -3.27
C ASN A 64 -12.01 -18.20 -4.04
N PRO A 65 -11.28 -19.23 -4.52
CA PRO A 65 -10.03 -19.05 -5.27
C PRO A 65 -10.14 -18.17 -6.52
N GLU A 66 -11.30 -18.16 -7.18
CA GLU A 66 -11.53 -17.32 -8.35
C GLU A 66 -11.62 -15.83 -7.97
N LEU A 67 -12.25 -15.50 -6.84
CA LEU A 67 -12.27 -14.13 -6.31
C LEU A 67 -10.87 -13.67 -5.93
N MET A 68 -10.10 -14.51 -5.22
CA MET A 68 -8.70 -14.21 -4.88
C MET A 68 -7.86 -13.95 -6.13
N SER A 69 -8.03 -14.78 -7.17
CA SER A 69 -7.32 -14.60 -8.43
C SER A 69 -7.67 -13.27 -9.11
N TRP A 70 -8.94 -12.88 -9.16
CA TRP A 70 -9.34 -11.60 -9.75
C TRP A 70 -8.90 -10.41 -8.91
N TYR A 71 -8.91 -10.53 -7.60
CA TYR A 71 -8.42 -9.48 -6.71
C TYR A 71 -6.91 -9.27 -6.90
N ASN A 72 -6.16 -10.37 -6.98
CA ASN A 72 -4.73 -10.35 -7.30
C ASN A 72 -4.44 -9.73 -8.67
N GLU A 73 -5.22 -10.09 -9.70
CA GLU A 73 -5.17 -9.49 -11.04
C GLU A 73 -5.41 -7.98 -10.98
N GLY A 74 -6.43 -7.55 -10.23
CA GLY A 74 -6.75 -6.14 -10.02
C GLY A 74 -5.60 -5.38 -9.37
N PHE A 75 -5.05 -5.91 -8.28
CA PHE A 75 -3.93 -5.32 -7.54
C PHE A 75 -2.71 -5.07 -8.43
N HIS A 76 -2.31 -6.08 -9.20
CA HIS A 76 -1.12 -5.99 -10.06
C HIS A 76 -1.35 -5.19 -11.35
N SER A 77 -2.61 -4.95 -11.73
CA SER A 77 -2.93 -4.10 -12.90
C SER A 77 -2.77 -2.59 -12.63
N ASN A 78 -2.57 -2.17 -11.37
CA ASN A 78 -2.44 -0.77 -11.02
C ASN A 78 -1.02 -0.23 -11.23
N GLU A 79 -0.71 0.10 -12.48
CA GLU A 79 0.58 0.68 -12.87
C GLU A 79 0.88 2.03 -12.19
N VAL A 80 -0.16 2.82 -11.88
CA VAL A 80 0.01 4.12 -11.20
C VAL A 80 0.52 3.91 -9.77
N ALA A 81 -0.09 2.98 -9.03
CA ALA A 81 0.37 2.63 -7.69
C ALA A 81 1.81 2.08 -7.72
N SER A 82 2.16 1.27 -8.72
CA SER A 82 3.55 0.78 -8.89
C SER A 82 4.53 1.93 -9.07
N LYS A 83 4.24 2.84 -9.99
CA LYS A 83 5.09 4.02 -10.26
C LYS A 83 5.24 4.91 -9.03
N ILE A 84 4.16 5.17 -8.30
CA ILE A 84 4.24 5.95 -7.05
C ILE A 84 5.20 5.28 -6.06
N LYS A 85 5.11 3.95 -5.88
CA LYS A 85 5.99 3.20 -4.97
C LYS A 85 7.45 3.21 -5.40
N GLU A 86 7.71 3.28 -6.70
CA GLU A 86 9.05 3.33 -7.27
C GLU A 86 9.69 4.72 -7.17
N THR A 87 8.91 5.81 -7.23
CA THR A 87 9.47 7.17 -7.39
C THR A 87 9.28 8.09 -6.19
N ALA A 88 8.18 7.96 -5.43
CA ALA A 88 7.80 8.98 -4.45
C ALA A 88 8.82 9.12 -3.31
N PHE A 89 9.42 8.00 -2.88
CA PHE A 89 10.49 8.02 -1.88
C PHE A 89 11.72 8.79 -2.39
N ASP A 90 12.18 8.47 -3.60
CA ASP A 90 13.34 9.11 -4.20
C ASP A 90 13.08 10.61 -4.46
N ASP A 91 11.86 10.96 -4.87
CA ASP A 91 11.43 12.35 -5.00
C ASP A 91 11.58 13.11 -3.68
N GLY A 92 11.10 12.53 -2.57
CA GLY A 92 11.22 13.10 -1.23
C GLY A 92 12.67 13.18 -0.74
N TYR A 93 13.45 12.13 -1.00
CA TYR A 93 14.86 12.08 -0.59
C TYR A 93 15.75 13.07 -1.36
N THR A 94 15.42 13.39 -2.61
CA THR A 94 16.26 14.24 -3.47
C THR A 94 15.80 15.70 -3.55
N ASN A 95 14.49 15.96 -3.39
CA ASN A 95 13.92 17.30 -3.57
C ASN A 95 13.46 17.92 -2.25
N ASP A 96 13.64 19.23 -2.13
CA ASP A 96 13.12 20.00 -0.99
C ASP A 96 11.65 20.42 -1.21
N ASP A 97 11.26 20.65 -2.47
CA ASP A 97 9.92 21.10 -2.82
C ASP A 97 8.95 19.93 -2.99
N TYR A 98 7.83 19.99 -2.28
CA TYR A 98 6.74 19.05 -2.41
C TYR A 98 5.90 19.33 -3.66
N LYS A 99 5.85 18.37 -4.58
CA LYS A 99 5.02 18.44 -5.79
C LYS A 99 4.62 17.05 -6.28
N ILE A 100 3.34 16.72 -6.20
CA ILE A 100 2.82 15.49 -6.80
C ILE A 100 2.64 15.65 -8.33
N PRO A 101 3.20 14.74 -9.15
CA PRO A 101 2.87 14.61 -10.57
C PRO A 101 1.36 14.44 -10.82
N GLU A 102 0.81 15.07 -11.88
CA GLU A 102 -0.65 14.97 -12.13
C GLU A 102 -1.12 13.56 -12.47
N GLU A 103 -0.26 12.74 -13.07
CA GLU A 103 -0.56 11.32 -13.33
C GLU A 103 -0.78 10.49 -12.05
N PHE A 104 -0.33 10.99 -10.90
CA PHE A 104 -0.51 10.34 -9.60
C PHE A 104 -1.73 10.85 -8.83
N LYS A 105 -2.43 11.88 -9.32
CA LYS A 105 -3.62 12.45 -8.66
C LYS A 105 -4.91 11.80 -9.15
N ILE A 106 -4.96 10.48 -9.13
CA ILE A 106 -6.11 9.71 -9.63
C ILE A 106 -7.29 9.74 -8.64
N ASN A 107 -6.98 9.58 -7.35
CA ASN A 107 -7.93 9.59 -6.24
C ASN A 107 -7.22 9.97 -4.93
N LYS A 108 -7.95 9.97 -3.82
CA LYS A 108 -7.42 10.37 -2.51
C LYS A 108 -6.33 9.42 -2.01
N GLU A 109 -6.47 8.13 -2.29
CA GLU A 109 -5.58 7.07 -1.86
C GLU A 109 -4.25 7.13 -2.60
N SER A 110 -4.26 7.41 -3.92
CA SER A 110 -3.05 7.63 -4.72
C SER A 110 -2.24 8.83 -4.23
N VAL A 111 -2.92 9.93 -3.88
CA VAL A 111 -2.30 11.12 -3.28
C VAL A 111 -1.73 10.79 -1.89
N ALA A 112 -2.47 10.06 -1.06
CA ALA A 112 -2.01 9.67 0.26
C ALA A 112 -0.78 8.76 0.20
N LEU A 113 -0.75 7.80 -0.73
CA LEU A 113 0.40 6.92 -0.95
C LEU A 113 1.64 7.72 -1.35
N TYR A 114 1.52 8.63 -2.33
CA TYR A 114 2.63 9.48 -2.75
C TYR A 114 3.14 10.33 -1.59
N ASN A 115 2.25 10.97 -0.84
CA ASN A 115 2.61 11.81 0.29
C ASN A 115 3.39 11.05 1.36
N SER A 116 2.88 9.87 1.75
CA SER A 116 3.53 9.06 2.77
C SER A 116 4.96 8.69 2.39
N LEU A 117 5.18 8.27 1.14
CA LEU A 117 6.51 7.86 0.67
C LEU A 117 7.44 9.05 0.47
N PHE A 118 6.92 10.18 -0.02
CA PHE A 118 7.68 11.43 -0.15
C PHE A 118 8.14 11.95 1.21
N GLU A 119 7.24 11.99 2.21
CA GLU A 119 7.58 12.37 3.58
C GLU A 119 8.63 11.43 4.19
N GLU A 120 8.49 10.12 3.98
CA GLU A 120 9.50 9.14 4.42
C GLU A 120 10.89 9.42 3.81
N GLY A 121 10.94 9.73 2.51
CA GLY A 121 12.19 10.12 1.84
C GLY A 121 12.83 11.38 2.45
N GLN A 122 12.01 12.40 2.75
CA GLN A 122 12.47 13.64 3.40
C GLN A 122 13.02 13.39 4.81
N ASP A 123 12.31 12.58 5.61
CA ASP A 123 12.69 12.23 6.97
C ASP A 123 14.05 11.52 6.99
N ILE A 124 14.27 10.55 6.09
CA ILE A 124 15.54 9.82 5.99
C ILE A 124 16.68 10.78 5.61
N ARG A 125 16.48 11.63 4.60
CA ARG A 125 17.46 12.64 4.20
C ARG A 125 17.85 13.55 5.37
N ASP A 126 16.88 14.01 6.14
CA ASP A 126 17.10 14.95 7.23
C ASP A 126 17.80 14.28 8.42
N GLN A 127 17.47 13.02 8.73
CA GLN A 127 18.22 12.21 9.69
C GLN A 127 19.69 12.03 9.26
N GLU A 128 19.95 11.81 7.97
CA GLU A 128 21.32 11.71 7.46
C GLU A 128 22.09 13.03 7.55
N LYS A 129 21.45 14.17 7.21
CA LYS A 129 22.03 15.50 7.37
C LYS A 129 22.38 15.78 8.84
N GLN A 130 21.49 15.46 9.77
CA GLN A 130 21.74 15.61 11.21
C GLN A 130 22.90 14.74 11.69
N LYS A 131 22.95 13.46 11.29
CA LYS A 131 24.06 12.56 11.61
C LYS A 131 25.39 13.10 11.08
N LYS A 132 25.43 13.56 9.82
CA LYS A 132 26.62 14.16 9.21
C LYS A 132 27.06 15.42 9.96
N ALA A 133 26.13 16.28 10.38
CA ALA A 133 26.43 17.48 11.16
C ALA A 133 26.96 17.15 12.57
N MET A 134 26.42 16.15 13.25
CA MET A 134 26.94 15.70 14.56
C MET A 134 28.36 15.15 14.45
N VAL A 135 28.63 14.34 13.42
CA VAL A 135 29.98 13.83 13.14
C VAL A 135 30.95 14.99 12.84
N ALA A 136 30.56 15.94 12.00
CA ALA A 136 31.38 17.10 11.65
C ALA A 136 31.69 18.02 12.86
N THR A 137 30.78 18.11 13.83
CA THR A 137 30.97 18.88 15.07
C THR A 137 31.72 18.12 16.17
N GLY A 138 32.15 16.87 15.90
CA GLY A 138 32.90 16.04 16.85
C GLY A 138 32.03 15.41 17.95
N ILE A 139 30.70 15.48 17.81
CA ILE A 139 29.74 14.82 18.72
C ILE A 139 29.49 13.41 18.18
N VAL A 140 30.28 12.44 18.65
CA VAL A 140 30.03 11.02 18.40
C VAL A 140 29.03 10.52 19.44
N LEU A 141 27.77 10.34 19.04
CA LEU A 141 26.83 9.54 19.82
C LEU A 141 27.15 8.06 19.60
N PRO A 142 27.57 7.29 20.62
CA PRO A 142 27.72 5.86 20.47
C PRO A 142 26.35 5.25 20.12
N ALA A 143 26.32 4.33 19.15
CA ALA A 143 25.10 3.71 18.60
C ALA A 143 24.30 2.84 19.61
N GLY A 144 24.60 2.91 20.91
CA GLY A 144 23.83 2.34 22.00
C GLY A 144 23.51 3.43 23.02
N GLY A 145 22.22 3.67 23.26
CA GLY A 145 21.72 4.82 24.01
C GLY A 145 22.28 5.03 25.42
N LEU A 146 22.35 6.32 25.80
CA LEU A 146 21.95 6.84 27.11
C LEU A 146 22.54 6.20 28.39
N ALA A 147 23.86 6.05 28.51
CA ALA A 147 24.44 5.66 29.82
C ALA A 147 25.61 6.50 30.37
N VAL A 148 26.24 7.42 29.61
CA VAL A 148 27.48 8.05 30.10
C VAL A 148 27.49 9.58 29.97
N GLY A 149 26.34 10.23 30.12
CA GLY A 149 26.27 11.69 30.27
C GLY A 149 26.63 12.21 31.68
N GLY A 150 26.76 11.32 32.68
CA GLY A 150 26.90 11.72 34.09
C GLY A 150 28.32 11.76 34.66
N PHE A 151 29.32 11.14 34.03
CA PHE A 151 30.61 10.88 34.71
C PHE A 151 31.78 11.76 34.27
N LEU A 152 31.76 12.36 33.08
CA LEU A 152 32.93 13.07 32.55
C LEU A 152 33.11 14.52 33.04
N LEU A 153 32.13 15.11 33.73
CA LEU A 153 32.24 16.50 34.23
C LEU A 153 32.75 16.63 35.67
N ARG A 154 32.92 15.54 36.44
CA ARG A 154 33.22 15.65 37.89
C ARG A 154 34.72 15.71 38.26
N LYS A 155 35.66 15.48 37.32
CA LYS A 155 37.10 15.36 37.67
C LYS A 155 37.93 16.65 37.57
N ARG A 156 37.35 17.80 37.19
CA ARG A 156 38.10 19.08 37.06
C ARG A 156 38.00 20.06 38.24
N ARG A 157 37.32 19.74 39.35
CA ARG A 157 37.14 20.68 40.50
C ARG A 157 37.75 20.24 41.84
N LYS A 158 38.84 19.47 41.85
CA LYS A 158 39.63 19.24 43.08
C LYS A 158 41.14 19.26 42.83
N LYS A 159 41.65 20.40 42.35
CA LYS A 159 43.05 20.82 42.58
C LYS A 159 43.09 22.34 42.57
N LYS A 160 42.87 22.94 43.74
CA LYS A 160 43.39 24.23 44.22
C LYS A 160 42.62 24.61 45.47
N LEU A 161 43.22 24.42 46.64
CA LEU A 161 43.20 25.34 47.78
C LEU A 161 44.08 24.74 48.87
N ILE A 162 45.30 25.31 48.93
CA ILE A 162 46.23 25.52 50.05
C ILE A 162 46.43 24.34 51.01
#